data_AF-A0A376TEK4-F1
#
_entry.id   AF-A0A376TEK4-F1
#
_cell.length_a   1.000
_cell.length_b   1.000
_cell.length_c   1.000
_cell.angle_alpha   90.00
_cell.angle_beta   90.00
_cell.angle_gamma   90.00
#
_symmetry.space_group_name_H-M   'P 1'
#
loop_
_entity.id
_entity.type
_entity.pdbx_description
1 polymer ?
#
loop_
_entity_poly.entity_id
_entity_poly.type
_entity_poly.pdbx_seq_one_letter_code
_entity_poly.pdbx_strand_id
1 'polypeptide(L)'
;MITQTHPIDLLFTLPESDIATVVQAQKAGKPLVVEAWDRTNSKKLSEGTLLSLDNQIDATTGTIKVKARFNNQDDALFPISLLTRAC
;
A
#
# COMPACT_ATOMS: atom_id res chain seq x y z
N MET A 1 5.49 1.88 28.63
CA MET A 1 5.39 2.28 27.21
C MET A 1 4.78 1.13 26.45
N ILE A 2 3.51 1.25 26.04
CA ILE A 2 2.79 0.22 25.30
C ILE A 2 2.99 0.59 23.83
N THR A 3 3.81 -0.16 23.10
CA THR A 3 3.94 -0.02 21.64
C THR A 3 2.63 -0.50 21.03
N GLN A 4 1.77 0.44 20.66
CA GLN A 4 0.58 0.13 19.88
C GLN A 4 1.02 -0.12 18.44
N THR A 5 1.38 -1.38 18.13
CA THR A 5 1.86 -1.80 16.81
C THR A 5 0.74 -2.03 15.80
N HIS A 6 -0.52 -1.85 16.22
CA HIS A 6 -1.72 -2.14 15.46
C HIS A 6 -2.77 -1.01 15.62
N PRO A 7 -3.28 -0.44 14.51
CA PRO A 7 -2.92 -0.67 13.11
C PRO A 7 -1.62 0.04 12.67
N ILE A 8 -0.96 -0.43 11.60
CA ILE A 8 0.20 0.26 10.98
C ILE A 8 -0.22 0.95 9.69
N ASP A 9 0.24 2.18 9.51
CA ASP A 9 0.13 2.89 8.25
C ASP A 9 1.44 2.74 7.48
N LEU A 10 1.38 2.17 6.27
CA LEU A 10 2.52 2.13 5.35
C LEU A 10 2.35 3.19 4.26
N LEU A 11 3.47 3.85 3.96
CA LEU A 11 3.60 4.76 2.84
C LEU A 11 4.51 4.10 1.80
N PHE A 12 4.00 3.93 0.59
CA PHE A 12 4.74 3.34 -0.53
C PHE A 12 4.46 4.13 -1.80
N THR A 13 5.17 3.81 -2.87
CA THR A 13 4.96 4.43 -4.17
C THR A 13 4.33 3.46 -5.16
N LEU A 14 3.42 3.97 -5.99
CA LEU A 14 2.85 3.23 -7.12
C LEU A 14 3.30 3.84 -8.45
N PRO A 15 3.60 3.02 -9.47
CA PRO A 15 3.87 3.51 -10.83
C PRO A 15 2.67 4.26 -11.41
N GLU A 16 2.95 5.26 -12.27
CA GLU A 16 1.92 6.04 -12.95
C GLU A 16 0.92 5.18 -13.74
N SER A 17 1.40 4.08 -14.33
CA SER A 17 0.58 3.12 -15.08
C SER A 17 -0.55 2.50 -14.24
N ASP A 18 -0.35 2.34 -12.94
CA ASP A 18 -1.32 1.71 -12.05
C ASP A 18 -2.31 2.72 -11.47
N ILE A 19 -1.98 4.03 -11.50
CA ILE A 19 -2.83 5.10 -10.95
C ILE A 19 -4.21 5.08 -11.57
N ALA A 20 -4.30 4.95 -12.90
CA ALA A 20 -5.58 5.00 -13.60
C ALA A 20 -6.54 3.90 -13.09
N THR A 21 -6.03 2.69 -12.86
CA THR A 21 -6.79 1.57 -12.32
C THR A 21 -7.27 1.85 -10.90
N VAL A 22 -6.37 2.33 -10.04
CA VAL A 22 -6.68 2.64 -8.64
C VAL A 22 -7.71 3.77 -8.54
N VAL A 23 -7.53 4.86 -9.30
CA VAL A 23 -8.48 5.99 -9.32
C VAL A 23 -9.86 5.55 -9.83
N GLN A 24 -9.91 4.68 -10.84
CA GLN A 24 -11.19 4.13 -11.32
C GLN A 24 -11.88 3.28 -10.25
N ALA A 25 -11.14 2.40 -9.58
CA ALA A 25 -11.68 1.57 -8.50
C ALA A 25 -12.18 2.41 -7.31
N GLN A 26 -11.45 3.49 -6.96
CA GLN A 26 -11.86 4.41 -5.90
C GLN A 26 -13.14 5.18 -6.29
N LYS A 27 -13.24 5.64 -7.54
CA LYS A 27 -14.45 6.28 -8.09
C LYS A 27 -15.65 5.34 -8.14
N ALA A 28 -15.41 4.03 -8.30
CA ALA A 28 -16.46 3.01 -8.24
C ALA A 28 -17.00 2.78 -6.80
N GLY A 29 -16.47 3.49 -5.80
CA GLY A 29 -16.92 3.41 -4.41
C GLY A 29 -16.52 2.11 -3.71
N LYS A 30 -15.61 1.33 -4.30
CA LYS A 30 -15.12 0.09 -3.70
C LYS A 30 -13.93 0.39 -2.80
N PRO A 31 -13.88 -0.19 -1.59
CA PRO A 31 -12.67 -0.15 -0.79
C PRO A 31 -11.55 -0.85 -1.56
N LEU A 32 -10.46 -0.12 -1.75
CA LEU A 32 -9.27 -0.61 -2.45
C LEU A 32 -8.42 -1.42 -1.49
N VAL A 33 -8.15 -2.66 -1.89
CA VAL A 33 -7.33 -3.59 -1.13
C VAL A 33 -5.89 -3.42 -1.58
N VAL A 34 -4.99 -3.30 -0.61
CA VAL A 34 -3.56 -3.24 -0.84
C VAL A 34 -2.93 -4.51 -0.28
N GLU A 35 -2.19 -5.21 -1.11
CA GLU A 35 -1.49 -6.41 -0.72
C GLU A 35 0.01 -6.12 -0.57
N ALA A 36 0.57 -6.53 0.56
CA ALA A 36 2.00 -6.57 0.78
C ALA A 36 2.50 -7.98 0.43
N TRP A 37 3.48 -8.06 -0.45
CA TRP A 37 4.10 -9.28 -0.93
C TRP A 37 5.58 -9.31 -0.55
N ASP A 38 6.15 -10.52 -0.46
CA ASP A 38 7.60 -10.67 -0.28
C ASP A 38 8.39 -10.14 -1.50
N ARG A 39 9.70 -10.00 -1.34
CA ARG A 39 10.58 -9.45 -2.38
C ARG A 39 10.67 -10.31 -3.64
N THR A 40 10.31 -11.59 -3.53
CA THR A 40 10.27 -12.52 -4.67
C THR A 40 8.91 -12.53 -5.35
N ASN A 41 7.95 -11.74 -4.86
CA ASN A 41 6.57 -11.71 -5.30
C ASN A 41 5.91 -13.11 -5.26
N SER A 42 6.33 -13.96 -4.32
CA SER A 42 5.87 -15.36 -4.22
C SER A 42 4.82 -15.54 -3.13
N LYS A 43 4.94 -14.82 -2.02
CA LYS A 43 4.04 -14.94 -0.87
C LYS A 43 3.43 -13.60 -0.51
N LYS A 44 2.09 -13.57 -0.39
CA LYS A 44 1.38 -12.47 0.26
C LYS A 44 1.70 -12.48 1.75
N LEU A 45 2.22 -11.37 2.24
CA LEU A 45 2.63 -11.17 3.63
C LEU A 45 1.52 -10.52 4.44
N SER A 46 0.80 -9.56 3.87
CA SER A 46 -0.32 -8.91 4.56
C SER A 46 -1.29 -8.27 3.57
N GLU A 47 -2.47 -7.96 4.06
CA GLU A 47 -3.51 -7.25 3.33
C GLU A 47 -3.93 -6.02 4.15
N GLY A 48 -4.15 -4.92 3.44
CA GLY A 48 -4.51 -3.63 4.00
C GLY A 48 -5.53 -2.92 3.14
N THR A 49 -5.96 -1.76 3.62
CA THR A 49 -6.91 -0.92 2.91
C THR A 49 -6.23 0.39 2.53
N LEU A 50 -6.40 0.78 1.27
CA LEU A 50 -5.93 2.08 0.80
C LEU A 50 -6.66 3.20 1.55
N LEU A 51 -5.90 4.05 2.24
CA LEU A 51 -6.45 5.19 2.96
C LEU A 51 -6.50 6.44 2.09
N SER A 52 -5.40 6.72 1.39
CA SER A 52 -5.27 7.93 0.59
C SER A 52 -4.23 7.76 -0.51
N LEU A 53 -4.48 8.42 -1.62
CA LEU A 53 -3.55 8.59 -2.74
C LEU A 53 -3.10 10.04 -2.75
N ASP A 54 -1.80 10.26 -2.88
CA ASP A 54 -1.29 11.59 -3.15
C ASP A 54 -1.75 12.02 -4.55
N ASN A 55 -2.03 13.31 -4.70
CA ASN A 55 -2.46 13.90 -5.97
C ASN A 55 -1.29 14.54 -6.73
N GLN A 56 -0.06 14.29 -6.28
CA GLN A 56 1.16 14.71 -6.96
C GLN A 56 1.94 13.50 -7.45
N ILE A 57 2.20 13.48 -8.76
CA ILE A 57 3.13 12.55 -9.38
C ILE A 57 4.54 13.07 -9.18
N ASP A 58 5.39 12.23 -8.63
CA ASP A 58 6.83 12.42 -8.65
C ASP A 58 7.32 12.21 -10.08
N ALA A 59 7.49 13.31 -10.82
CA ALA A 59 7.92 13.30 -12.22
C ALA A 59 9.35 12.76 -12.42
N THR A 60 10.14 12.64 -11.35
CA THR A 60 11.51 12.08 -11.43
C THR A 60 11.47 10.56 -11.52
N THR A 61 10.55 9.94 -10.78
CA THR A 61 10.41 8.48 -10.71
C THR A 61 9.20 7.93 -11.46
N GLY A 62 8.26 8.78 -11.88
CA GLY A 62 6.99 8.37 -12.48
C GLY A 62 6.09 7.63 -11.49
N THR A 63 6.08 8.05 -10.22
CA THR A 63 5.32 7.38 -9.16
C THR A 63 4.49 8.35 -8.31
N ILE A 64 3.44 7.86 -7.65
CA ILE A 64 2.71 8.62 -6.61
C ILE A 64 2.91 7.98 -5.26
N LYS A 65 2.79 8.78 -4.21
CA LYS A 65 2.76 8.26 -2.84
C LYS A 65 1.36 7.75 -2.51
N VAL A 66 1.32 6.60 -1.86
CA VAL A 66 0.09 5.93 -1.46
C VAL A 66 0.21 5.54 -0.01
N LYS A 67 -0.83 5.86 0.75
CA LYS A 67 -0.95 5.47 2.15
C LYS A 67 -1.98 4.36 2.27
N ALA A 68 -1.58 3.24 2.86
CA ALA A 68 -2.49 2.15 3.19
C ALA A 68 -2.33 1.74 4.63
N ARG A 69 -3.44 1.30 5.23
CA ARG A 69 -3.49 0.80 6.59
C ARG A 69 -3.52 -0.71 6.56
N PHE A 70 -2.57 -1.32 7.25
CA PHE A 70 -2.50 -2.76 7.43
C PHE A 70 -2.82 -3.07 8.88
N ASN A 71 -3.59 -4.14 9.11
CA ASN A 71 -3.92 -4.56 10.47
C ASN A 71 -2.68 -5.11 11.20
N ASN A 72 -1.65 -5.53 10.45
CA ASN A 72 -0.32 -5.98 10.89
C ASN A 72 -0.31 -6.97 12.06
N GLN A 73 -1.38 -7.74 12.28
CA GLN A 73 -1.55 -8.56 13.49
C GLN A 73 -0.43 -9.58 13.75
N ASP A 74 0.39 -9.88 12.73
CA ASP A 74 1.49 -10.84 12.79
C ASP A 74 2.90 -10.19 12.91
N ASP A 75 3.00 -8.88 13.16
CA ASP A 75 4.27 -8.11 13.21
C ASP A 75 5.16 -8.24 11.94
N ALA A 76 4.61 -8.79 10.86
CA ALA A 76 5.35 -9.17 9.65
C ALA A 76 5.86 -7.98 8.82
N LEU A 77 5.41 -6.75 9.12
CA LEU A 77 5.73 -5.56 8.34
C LEU A 77 6.87 -4.71 8.93
N PHE A 78 7.54 -5.16 10.00
CA PHE A 78 8.59 -4.40 10.69
C PHE A 78 9.91 -5.20 10.83
N PRO A 79 11.10 -4.68 10.45
CA PRO A 79 11.44 -3.67 9.45
C PRO A 79 12.04 -4.36 8.21
N ILE A 80 11.24 -4.55 7.15
CA ILE A 80 11.74 -5.18 5.92
C ILE A 80 11.22 -4.47 4.68
N SER A 81 12.04 -4.46 3.62
CA SER A 81 11.65 -3.99 2.29
C SER A 81 10.65 -4.96 1.66
N LEU A 82 9.44 -4.50 1.38
CA LEU A 82 8.32 -5.29 0.87
C LEU A 82 7.89 -4.76 -0.51
N LEU A 83 7.26 -5.60 -1.34
CA LEU A 83 6.61 -5.17 -2.58
C LEU A 83 5.12 -4.92 -2.30
N THR A 84 4.61 -3.75 -2.65
CA THR A 84 3.20 -3.37 -2.44
C THR A 84 2.44 -3.34 -3.77
N ARG A 85 1.25 -3.96 -3.81
CA ARG A 85 0.36 -3.97 -4.97
C ARG A 85 -1.03 -3.45 -4.58
N ALA A 86 -1.65 -2.66 -5.44
CA ALA A 86 -3.06 -2.29 -5.33
C ALA A 86 -3.86 -3.14 -6.34
N CYS A 87 -4.89 -3.83 -5.88
CA CYS A 87 -5.73 -4.73 -6.68
C CYS A 87 -7.16 -4.18 -6.84
#